data_AF-A0AA36Y466-F1
#
_entry.id   AF-A0AA36Y466-F1
#
_cell.length_a   1.000
_cell.length_b   1.000
_cell.length_c   1.000
_cell.angle_alpha   90.00
_cell.angle_beta   90.00
_cell.angle_gamma   90.00
#
_symmetry.space_group_name_H-M   'P 1'
#
loop_
_entity.id
_entity.type
_entity.pdbx_description
1 polymer ?
#
loop_
_entity_poly.entity_id
_entity_poly.type
_entity_poly.pdbx_seq_one_letter_code
_entity_poly.pdbx_strand_id
1 'polypeptide(L)'
;MIVITLTDCPPKVRGDLSKWLLEISTGVYVGNLSARVRDELWGRICEHLKDGRATMVYSSNGEQKLDFAIHNTSWLPVDYDGIKLVRKPGIKKREKNSEQVETEKAAMSRAEKFYQVQRIQKHQARKRSTAEYVVLDVETTGLNIAHDRMIEVAAIRVEEGREVSCYSSLIYCDAVPETIVELTGITSDKLKNEGKPIAQVLKELLEFIGDTRIVSHNASFDWRFLQQACKQNDILSGHPHITDTLNLARQKVDEVEDYKLLTLSKYFHFAILEPHRALADCRLTHQLYEKLKRIEAED
;
A
#
# COMPACT_ATOMS: atom_id res chain seq x y z
N MET A 1 11.76 23.95 0.71
CA MET A 1 10.96 24.98 1.39
C MET A 1 9.84 24.33 2.18
N ILE A 2 9.51 24.88 3.35
CA ILE A 2 8.42 24.45 4.22
C ILE A 2 7.58 25.66 4.66
N VAL A 3 6.27 25.46 4.73
CA VAL A 3 5.29 26.38 5.29
C VAL A 3 4.44 25.62 6.33
N ILE A 4 4.30 26.16 7.53
CA ILE A 4 3.46 25.61 8.59
C ILE A 4 2.40 26.63 8.97
N THR A 5 1.13 26.23 9.00
CA THR A 5 0.02 27.04 9.52
C THR A 5 -0.57 26.38 10.75
N LEU A 6 -0.80 27.19 11.78
CA LEU A 6 -1.24 26.76 13.10
C LEU A 6 -2.36 27.67 13.61
N THR A 7 -3.35 27.07 14.26
CA THR A 7 -4.34 27.78 15.07
C THR A 7 -4.20 27.35 16.52
N ASP A 8 -4.45 28.26 17.46
CA ASP A 8 -4.34 28.00 18.91
C ASP A 8 -3.00 27.34 19.31
N CYS A 9 -1.88 27.93 18.85
CA CYS A 9 -0.53 27.39 19.03
C CYS A 9 -0.02 27.65 20.46
N PRO A 10 0.26 26.60 21.28
CA PRO A 10 0.77 26.77 22.63
C PRO A 10 2.16 27.42 22.63
N PRO A 11 2.53 28.20 23.67
CA PRO A 11 3.83 28.87 23.74
C PRO A 11 5.03 27.94 23.54
N LYS A 12 4.96 26.69 24.03
CA LYS A 12 6.00 25.66 23.85
C LYS A 12 6.24 25.32 22.38
N VAL A 13 5.16 25.12 21.61
CA VAL A 13 5.23 24.80 20.17
C VAL A 13 5.73 26.01 19.39
N ARG A 14 5.22 27.22 19.70
CA ARG A 14 5.70 28.48 19.11
C ARG A 14 7.20 28.66 19.30
N GLY A 15 7.70 28.42 20.51
CA GLY A 15 9.12 28.54 20.84
C GLY A 15 9.98 27.55 20.06
N ASP A 16 9.51 26.32 19.88
CA ASP A 16 10.23 25.33 19.07
C ASP A 16 10.26 25.68 17.58
N LEU A 17 9.16 26.20 17.03
CA LEU A 17 9.10 26.62 15.62
C LEU A 17 10.00 27.81 15.33
N SER A 18 10.01 28.80 16.22
CA SER A 18 10.76 30.06 16.04
C SER A 18 12.27 29.86 16.08
N LYS A 19 12.77 28.71 16.56
CA LYS A 19 14.21 28.34 16.49
C LYS A 19 14.67 28.08 15.06
N TRP A 20 13.77 27.66 14.19
CA TRP A 20 14.09 27.09 12.88
C TRP A 20 13.39 27.80 11.72
N LEU A 21 12.27 28.47 12.01
CA LEU A 21 11.37 29.06 11.02
C LEU A 21 11.08 30.51 11.39
N LEU A 22 10.77 31.31 10.37
CA LEU A 22 10.34 32.70 10.53
C LEU A 22 8.81 32.76 10.58
N GLU A 23 8.25 33.36 11.62
CA GLU A 23 6.81 33.65 11.70
C GLU A 23 6.52 34.90 10.86
N ILE A 24 5.89 34.71 9.70
CA ILE A 24 5.59 35.80 8.75
C ILE A 24 4.19 36.40 8.96
N SER A 25 3.34 35.68 9.69
CA SER A 25 2.00 36.09 10.13
C SER A 25 1.62 35.23 11.33
N THR A 26 0.63 35.64 12.11
CA THR A 26 0.21 34.89 13.31
C THR A 26 -0.10 33.43 12.97
N GLY A 27 0.69 32.52 13.53
CA GLY A 27 0.55 31.08 13.30
C GLY A 27 1.03 30.60 11.93
N VAL A 28 1.71 31.43 11.13
CA VAL A 28 2.26 31.06 9.83
C VAL A 28 3.79 31.14 9.86
N TYR A 29 4.44 29.98 9.73
CA TYR A 29 5.89 29.82 9.81
C TYR A 29 6.45 29.35 8.48
N VAL A 30 7.56 29.96 8.03
CA VAL A 30 8.20 29.64 6.75
C VAL A 30 9.70 29.45 6.93
N GLY A 31 10.29 28.50 6.20
CA GLY A 31 11.73 28.30 6.20
C GLY A 31 12.19 27.16 5.29
N ASN A 32 13.45 26.77 5.47
CA ASN A 32 14.06 25.63 4.79
C ASN A 32 14.68 24.70 5.83
N LEU A 33 14.18 23.47 5.89
CA LEU A 33 14.65 22.44 6.82
C LEU A 33 14.99 21.17 6.06
N SER A 34 15.91 20.38 6.61
CA SER A 34 16.13 19.01 6.14
C SER A 34 14.91 18.14 6.47
N ALA A 35 14.72 17.04 5.73
CA ALA A 35 13.62 16.11 5.96
C ALA A 35 13.56 15.61 7.41
N ARG A 36 14.73 15.32 8.01
CA ARG A 36 14.84 14.87 9.40
C ARG A 36 14.32 15.92 10.39
N VAL A 37 14.80 17.16 10.28
CA VAL A 37 14.39 18.24 11.21
C VAL A 37 12.91 18.56 11.03
N ARG A 38 12.42 18.55 9.78
CA ARG A 38 11.00 18.69 9.47
C ARG A 38 10.15 17.63 10.19
N ASP A 39 10.52 16.36 10.08
CA ASP A 39 9.71 15.25 10.62
C ASP A 39 9.72 15.26 12.16
N GLU A 40 10.85 15.59 12.78
CA GLU A 40 10.94 15.79 14.23
C GLU A 40 10.07 16.97 14.70
N LEU A 41 10.11 18.10 13.98
CA LEU A 41 9.31 19.29 14.29
C LEU A 41 7.82 19.00 14.16
N TRP A 42 7.41 18.26 13.13
CA TRP A 42 6.02 17.82 12.95
C TRP A 42 5.54 16.93 14.09
N GLY A 43 6.37 15.99 14.55
CA GLY A 43 6.05 15.14 15.70
C GLY A 43 5.73 15.95 16.96
N ARG A 44 6.53 16.98 17.25
CA ARG A 44 6.31 17.86 18.40
C ARG A 44 5.03 18.70 18.29
N ILE A 45 4.69 19.14 17.08
CA ILE A 45 3.42 19.83 16.83
C ILE A 45 2.26 18.89 17.16
N CYS A 46 2.26 17.68 16.61
CA CYS A 46 1.19 16.70 16.85
C CYS A 46 1.05 16.31 18.33
N GLU A 47 2.17 16.23 19.07
CA GLU A 47 2.18 15.88 20.49
C GLU A 47 1.64 17.00 21.40
N HIS A 48 1.93 18.25 21.06
CA HIS A 48 1.68 19.37 21.95
C HIS A 48 0.51 20.27 21.53
N LEU A 49 0.02 20.14 20.29
CA LEU A 49 -1.15 20.85 19.81
C LEU A 49 -2.43 20.03 20.07
N LYS A 50 -3.14 20.37 21.15
CA LYS A 50 -4.35 19.66 21.59
C LYS A 50 -5.61 20.16 20.91
N ASP A 51 -5.92 21.45 21.06
CA ASP A 51 -7.18 22.05 20.58
C ASP A 51 -7.00 22.84 19.27
N GLY A 52 -5.75 23.19 18.96
CA GLY A 52 -5.37 23.84 17.72
C GLY A 52 -5.29 22.90 16.52
N ARG A 53 -5.33 23.49 15.32
CA ARG A 53 -5.15 22.81 14.03
C ARG A 53 -3.79 23.12 13.44
N ALA A 54 -3.15 22.15 12.80
CA ALA A 54 -1.90 22.35 12.07
C ALA A 54 -1.97 21.84 10.64
N THR A 55 -1.35 22.56 9.72
CA THR A 55 -1.03 22.11 8.37
C THR A 55 0.42 22.43 8.06
N MET A 56 1.16 21.46 7.55
CA MET A 56 2.53 21.64 7.08
C MET A 56 2.59 21.28 5.60
N VAL A 57 3.17 22.15 4.78
CA VAL A 57 3.45 21.92 3.36
C VAL A 57 4.95 21.97 3.16
N TYR A 58 5.52 21.02 2.42
CA TYR A 58 6.95 20.94 2.17
C TYR A 58 7.26 20.47 0.75
N SER A 59 8.42 20.87 0.24
CA SER A 59 8.93 20.38 -1.05
C SER A 59 9.14 18.87 -1.02
N SER A 60 8.69 18.17 -2.06
CA SER A 60 8.82 16.71 -2.22
C SER A 60 9.11 16.37 -3.69
N ASN A 61 9.71 15.21 -3.95
CA ASN A 61 10.11 14.80 -5.31
C ASN A 61 8.97 14.17 -6.14
N GLY A 62 7.73 14.16 -5.62
CA GLY A 62 6.55 13.69 -6.33
C GLY A 62 6.10 14.61 -7.47
N GLU A 63 5.03 14.21 -8.16
CA GLU A 63 4.50 14.93 -9.34
C GLU A 63 4.14 16.39 -9.03
N GLN A 64 3.53 16.65 -7.88
CA GLN A 64 3.13 18.00 -7.46
C GLN A 64 4.30 18.87 -6.99
N LYS A 65 5.52 18.33 -6.89
CA LYS A 65 6.72 18.97 -6.28
C LYS A 65 6.55 19.43 -4.82
N LEU A 66 5.44 19.03 -4.20
CA LEU A 66 5.09 19.33 -2.82
C LEU A 66 4.38 18.12 -2.21
N ASP A 67 4.40 18.09 -0.89
CA ASP A 67 3.61 17.18 -0.07
C ASP A 67 3.20 17.93 1.21
N PHE A 68 2.24 17.40 1.94
CA PHE A 68 1.68 18.06 3.11
C PHE A 68 1.22 17.09 4.21
N ALA A 69 1.18 17.59 5.44
CA ALA A 69 0.64 16.90 6.60
C ALA A 69 -0.38 17.79 7.30
N ILE A 70 -1.41 17.18 7.90
CA ILE A 70 -2.46 17.90 8.64
C ILE A 70 -2.74 17.22 9.97
N HIS A 71 -3.09 18.01 10.98
CA HIS A 71 -3.36 17.57 12.35
C HIS A 71 -4.57 18.30 12.93
N ASN A 72 -5.42 17.58 13.65
CA ASN A 72 -6.64 18.08 14.31
C ASN A 72 -7.64 18.80 13.38
N THR A 73 -7.77 18.36 12.14
CA THR A 73 -8.74 18.92 11.18
C THR A 73 -9.76 17.87 10.75
N SER A 74 -10.96 18.31 10.39
CA SER A 74 -11.97 17.43 9.77
C SER A 74 -11.66 17.08 8.31
N TRP A 75 -10.73 17.80 7.70
CA TRP A 75 -10.22 17.51 6.37
C TRP A 75 -9.25 16.34 6.47
N LEU A 76 -9.29 15.44 5.48
CA LEU A 76 -8.49 14.22 5.46
C LEU A 76 -7.61 14.20 4.20
N PRO A 77 -6.30 13.92 4.31
CA PRO A 77 -5.49 13.70 3.13
C PRO A 77 -5.94 12.39 2.48
N VAL A 78 -6.16 12.41 1.18
CA VAL A 78 -6.54 11.25 0.39
C VAL A 78 -5.60 11.16 -0.81
N ASP A 79 -5.10 9.97 -1.10
CA ASP A 79 -4.38 9.72 -2.35
C ASP A 79 -5.42 9.45 -3.45
N TYR A 80 -5.30 10.15 -4.57
CA TYR A 80 -6.06 9.92 -5.77
C TYR A 80 -5.09 9.81 -6.95
N ASP A 81 -4.84 8.58 -7.39
CA ASP A 81 -4.02 8.29 -8.56
C ASP A 81 -2.57 8.84 -8.45
N GLY A 82 -1.95 8.73 -7.26
CA GLY A 82 -0.59 9.24 -7.01
C GLY A 82 -0.54 10.74 -6.66
N ILE A 83 -1.69 11.42 -6.71
CA ILE A 83 -1.84 12.83 -6.32
C ILE A 83 -2.48 12.88 -4.93
N LYS A 84 -1.72 13.36 -3.95
CA LYS A 84 -2.25 13.63 -2.61
C LYS A 84 -3.18 14.85 -2.65
N LEU A 85 -4.44 14.66 -2.29
CA LEU A 85 -5.52 15.65 -2.24
C LEU A 85 -6.10 15.77 -0.83
N VAL A 86 -6.97 16.77 -0.61
CA VAL A 86 -7.66 16.98 0.66
C VAL A 86 -9.16 16.82 0.49
N ARG A 87 -9.75 15.84 1.19
CA ARG A 87 -11.21 15.64 1.22
C ARG A 87 -11.85 16.50 2.30
N LYS A 88 -12.80 17.35 1.91
CA LYS A 88 -13.67 18.09 2.84
C LYS A 88 -14.87 17.22 3.26
N PRO A 89 -15.27 17.22 4.54
CA PRO A 89 -16.52 16.57 4.94
C PRO A 89 -17.71 17.17 4.16
N GLY A 90 -18.59 16.31 3.64
CA GLY A 90 -19.77 16.75 2.89
C GLY A 90 -20.68 17.65 3.73
N ILE A 91 -21.15 18.75 3.14
CA ILE A 91 -22.08 19.70 3.76
C ILE A 91 -23.44 18.98 3.92
N LYS A 92 -23.74 18.46 5.12
CA LYS A 92 -25.13 18.12 5.47
C LYS A 92 -25.89 19.40 5.81
N LYS A 93 -27.07 19.56 5.20
CA LYS A 93 -28.03 20.66 5.35
C LYS A 93 -28.24 21.01 6.83
N ARG A 94 -28.23 22.33 7.11
CA ARG A 94 -28.76 22.94 8.33
C ARG A 94 -30.24 22.59 8.47
N GLU A 95 -30.61 21.96 9.58
CA GLU A 95 -31.91 22.17 10.23
C GLU A 95 -31.68 22.44 11.72
N LYS A 96 -32.37 23.48 12.22
CA LYS A 96 -32.32 24.03 13.57
C LYS A 96 -33.55 23.56 14.35
N ASN A 97 -33.33 23.16 15.60
CA ASN A 97 -34.05 23.46 16.85
C ASN A 97 -33.95 22.23 17.75
N SER A 98 -33.00 22.23 18.69
CA SER A 98 -33.10 22.77 20.05
C SER A 98 -33.89 21.84 20.96
N GLU A 99 -33.16 21.03 21.72
CA GLU A 99 -33.46 20.80 23.14
C GLU A 99 -32.21 20.21 23.82
N GLN A 100 -32.03 20.64 25.06
CA GLN A 100 -30.89 20.35 25.93
C GLN A 100 -30.75 18.85 26.14
N VAL A 101 -29.57 18.28 25.93
CA VAL A 101 -29.23 16.96 26.48
C VAL A 101 -27.79 16.99 26.99
N GLU A 102 -27.69 16.72 28.29
CA GLU A 102 -26.47 16.50 29.05
C GLU A 102 -25.56 15.50 28.32
N THR A 103 -24.27 15.84 28.24
CA THR A 103 -23.25 15.00 27.60
C THR A 103 -22.97 13.76 28.44
N GLU A 104 -23.79 12.72 28.26
CA GLU A 104 -23.36 11.36 28.49
C GLU A 104 -22.24 11.03 27.49
N LYS A 105 -21.11 10.56 28.00
CA LYS A 105 -20.00 10.04 27.20
C LYS A 105 -20.54 8.95 26.29
N ALA A 106 -20.74 9.28 25.00
CA ALA A 106 -21.10 8.31 23.99
C ALA A 106 -20.05 7.19 24.04
N ALA A 107 -20.49 6.01 24.48
CA ALA A 107 -19.66 4.82 24.44
C ALA A 107 -19.21 4.63 22.99
N MET A 108 -17.89 4.65 22.77
CA MET A 108 -17.29 4.47 21.45
C MET A 108 -18.00 3.36 20.69
N SER A 109 -18.36 3.64 19.43
CA SER A 109 -19.04 2.69 18.56
C SER A 109 -18.30 1.35 18.57
N ARG A 110 -19.03 0.23 18.42
CA ARG A 110 -18.40 -1.10 18.24
C ARG A 110 -17.32 -1.05 17.15
N ALA A 111 -17.52 -0.25 16.10
CA ALA A 111 -16.55 -0.03 15.02
C ALA A 111 -15.33 0.80 15.47
N GLU A 112 -15.49 1.83 16.29
CA GLU A 112 -14.37 2.65 16.82
C GLU A 112 -13.53 1.88 17.83
N LYS A 113 -14.17 1.08 18.69
CA LYS A 113 -13.45 0.15 19.59
C LYS A 113 -12.68 -0.88 18.78
N PHE A 114 -13.29 -1.42 17.72
CA PHE A 114 -12.62 -2.36 16.82
C PHE A 114 -11.43 -1.70 16.08
N TYR A 115 -11.59 -0.47 15.62
CA TYR A 115 -10.55 0.28 14.91
C TYR A 115 -9.38 0.69 15.83
N GLN A 116 -9.67 1.06 17.09
CA GLN A 116 -8.63 1.33 18.09
C GLN A 116 -7.90 0.06 18.53
N VAL A 117 -8.61 -1.04 18.73
CA VAL A 117 -8.01 -2.35 19.04
C VAL A 117 -7.13 -2.82 17.87
N GLN A 118 -7.60 -2.70 16.63
CA GLN A 118 -6.80 -2.98 15.43
C GLN A 118 -5.57 -2.06 15.34
N ARG A 119 -5.69 -0.75 15.61
CA ARG A 119 -4.53 0.16 15.60
C ARG A 119 -3.51 -0.18 16.68
N ILE A 120 -3.95 -0.56 17.87
CA ILE A 120 -3.06 -0.96 18.98
C ILE A 120 -2.41 -2.31 18.68
N GLN A 121 -3.15 -3.27 18.13
CA GLN A 121 -2.61 -4.55 17.65
C GLN A 121 -1.62 -4.36 16.48
N LYS A 122 -1.90 -3.44 15.56
CA LYS A 122 -1.03 -3.08 14.43
C LYS A 122 0.22 -2.32 14.89
N HIS A 123 0.14 -1.54 15.97
CA HIS A 123 1.26 -0.86 16.58
C HIS A 123 2.11 -1.77 17.49
N GLN A 124 1.51 -2.80 18.10
CA GLN A 124 2.23 -3.87 18.81
C GLN A 124 2.83 -4.89 17.82
N ALA A 125 2.18 -5.15 16.68
CA ALA A 125 2.72 -5.93 15.56
C ALA A 125 3.82 -5.20 14.77
N ARG A 126 3.95 -3.86 14.91
CA ARG A 126 5.06 -3.07 14.34
C ARG A 126 6.43 -3.34 14.98
N LYS A 127 6.50 -4.25 15.96
CA LYS A 127 7.74 -4.89 16.41
C LYS A 127 8.01 -6.22 15.68
N ARG A 128 7.35 -6.48 14.54
CA ARG A 128 7.69 -7.56 13.60
C ARG A 128 8.78 -7.08 12.65
N SER A 129 9.76 -7.96 12.45
CA SER A 129 11.02 -7.69 11.77
C SER A 129 10.82 -7.14 10.35
N THR A 130 11.79 -6.37 9.87
CA THR A 130 11.96 -5.99 8.46
C THR A 130 12.14 -7.19 7.50
N ALA A 131 11.94 -8.42 7.98
CA ALA A 131 12.25 -9.66 7.28
C ALA A 131 11.00 -10.49 6.92
N GLU A 132 9.78 -10.01 7.21
CA GLU A 132 8.54 -10.69 6.83
C GLU A 132 7.85 -9.99 5.65
N TYR A 133 7.57 -10.73 4.59
CA TYR A 133 6.81 -10.26 3.42
C TYR A 133 6.04 -11.41 2.77
N VAL A 134 5.06 -11.07 1.95
CA VAL A 134 4.33 -12.01 1.09
C VAL A 134 4.68 -11.69 -0.35
N VAL A 135 5.09 -12.70 -1.12
CA VAL A 135 5.18 -12.57 -2.57
C VAL A 135 3.82 -12.92 -3.18
N LEU A 136 3.34 -12.15 -4.15
CA LEU A 136 2.05 -12.34 -4.82
C LEU A 136 2.25 -12.35 -6.34
N ASP A 137 1.54 -13.24 -7.01
CA ASP A 137 1.49 -13.33 -8.47
C ASP A 137 0.10 -13.79 -8.94
N VAL A 138 -0.38 -13.26 -10.07
CA VAL A 138 -1.69 -13.61 -10.64
C VAL A 138 -1.57 -13.96 -12.13
N GLU A 139 -2.28 -15.01 -12.54
CA GLU A 139 -2.50 -15.32 -13.95
C GLU A 139 -3.89 -14.86 -14.39
N THR A 140 -4.00 -14.41 -15.63
CA THR A 140 -5.22 -13.78 -16.16
C THR A 140 -5.53 -14.26 -17.57
N THR A 141 -6.77 -14.06 -18.03
CA THR A 141 -7.16 -14.33 -19.42
C THR A 141 -6.57 -13.33 -20.42
N GLY A 142 -5.88 -12.29 -19.97
CA GLY A 142 -5.33 -11.22 -20.78
C GLY A 142 -4.96 -10.00 -19.96
N LEU A 143 -4.51 -8.93 -20.62
CA LEU A 143 -3.91 -7.77 -19.95
C LEU A 143 -4.90 -6.64 -19.61
N ASN A 144 -6.14 -6.71 -20.09
CA ASN A 144 -7.12 -5.64 -19.96
C ASN A 144 -8.03 -5.87 -18.75
N ILE A 145 -7.78 -5.12 -17.67
CA ILE A 145 -8.54 -5.18 -16.42
C ILE A 145 -10.07 -5.01 -16.54
N ALA A 146 -10.56 -4.37 -17.60
CA ALA A 146 -12.00 -4.15 -17.79
C ALA A 146 -12.71 -5.38 -18.39
N HIS A 147 -11.97 -6.25 -19.08
CA HIS A 147 -12.54 -7.36 -19.86
C HIS A 147 -11.99 -8.72 -19.44
N ASP A 148 -10.73 -8.76 -19.01
CA ASP A 148 -10.03 -9.97 -18.60
C ASP A 148 -10.27 -10.30 -17.13
N ARG A 149 -10.07 -11.57 -16.79
CA ARG A 149 -10.35 -12.12 -15.47
C ARG A 149 -9.13 -12.86 -14.92
N MET A 150 -8.99 -12.87 -13.60
CA MET A 150 -8.01 -13.72 -12.92
C MET A 150 -8.41 -15.19 -13.05
N ILE A 151 -7.45 -16.07 -13.31
CA ILE A 151 -7.64 -17.51 -13.49
C ILE A 151 -6.78 -18.36 -12.55
N GLU A 152 -5.68 -17.81 -12.05
CA GLU A 152 -4.87 -18.39 -10.98
C GLU A 152 -4.33 -17.25 -10.10
N VAL A 153 -4.16 -17.53 -8.82
CA VAL A 153 -3.41 -16.66 -7.92
C VAL A 153 -2.58 -17.51 -6.99
N ALA A 154 -1.36 -17.05 -6.71
CA ALA A 154 -0.53 -17.63 -5.69
C ALA A 154 0.09 -16.56 -4.82
N ALA A 155 0.38 -16.95 -3.59
CA ALA A 155 1.13 -16.14 -2.65
C ALA A 155 2.04 -17.02 -1.79
N ILE A 156 3.25 -16.56 -1.50
CA ILE A 156 4.15 -17.23 -0.55
C ILE A 156 4.51 -16.27 0.57
N ARG A 157 4.45 -16.75 1.82
CA ARG A 157 4.92 -16.01 2.98
C ARG A 157 6.39 -16.32 3.20
N VAL A 158 7.16 -15.26 3.35
CA VAL A 158 8.60 -15.35 3.59
C VAL A 158 8.91 -14.73 4.94
N GLU A 159 9.59 -15.49 5.79
CA GLU A 159 10.12 -15.06 7.08
C GLU A 159 11.62 -15.32 7.09
N GLU A 160 12.42 -14.31 7.46
CA GLU A 160 13.89 -14.43 7.50
C GLU A 160 14.50 -14.95 6.18
N GLY A 161 13.91 -14.54 5.06
CA GLY A 161 14.35 -14.92 3.71
C GLY A 161 13.98 -16.34 3.27
N ARG A 162 13.22 -17.09 4.07
CA ARG A 162 12.76 -18.46 3.77
C ARG A 162 11.25 -18.51 3.56
N GLU A 163 10.79 -19.25 2.55
CA GLU A 163 9.37 -19.58 2.37
C GLU A 163 8.90 -20.41 3.57
N VAL A 164 7.89 -19.92 4.31
CA VAL A 164 7.32 -20.60 5.49
C VAL A 164 5.92 -21.11 5.25
N SER A 165 5.19 -20.53 4.29
CA SER A 165 3.88 -21.02 3.86
C SER A 165 3.56 -20.54 2.46
N CYS A 166 2.63 -21.23 1.80
CA CYS A 166 2.11 -20.85 0.49
C CYS A 166 0.59 -20.96 0.44
N TYR A 167 0.00 -20.14 -0.42
CA TYR A 167 -1.39 -20.20 -0.86
C TYR A 167 -1.39 -20.24 -2.39
N SER A 168 -2.21 -21.10 -2.97
CA SER A 168 -2.43 -21.14 -4.42
C SER A 168 -3.86 -21.59 -4.68
N SER A 169 -4.51 -20.96 -5.65
CA SER A 169 -5.84 -21.34 -6.10
C SER A 169 -6.05 -21.02 -7.57
N LEU A 170 -6.69 -21.97 -8.26
CA LEU A 170 -7.36 -21.70 -9.53
C LEU A 170 -8.67 -20.99 -9.28
N ILE A 171 -9.05 -20.12 -10.21
CA ILE A 171 -10.26 -19.32 -10.16
C ILE A 171 -11.15 -19.76 -11.32
N TYR A 172 -12.42 -20.05 -11.00
CA TYR A 172 -13.41 -20.42 -12.00
C TYR A 172 -13.50 -19.38 -13.13
N CYS A 173 -13.42 -19.84 -14.38
CA CYS A 173 -13.65 -19.02 -15.57
C CYS A 173 -14.26 -19.87 -16.68
N ASP A 174 -15.22 -19.30 -17.42
CA ASP A 174 -15.98 -20.02 -18.46
C ASP A 174 -15.14 -20.35 -19.70
N ALA A 175 -14.26 -19.42 -20.07
CA ALA A 175 -13.46 -19.48 -21.28
C ALA A 175 -12.12 -18.78 -21.06
N VAL A 176 -11.05 -19.44 -21.49
CA VAL A 176 -9.68 -18.94 -21.51
C VAL A 176 -9.22 -18.93 -22.96
N PRO A 177 -8.65 -17.81 -23.48
CA PRO A 177 -8.12 -17.77 -24.84
C PRO A 177 -7.01 -18.80 -25.04
N GLU A 178 -6.95 -19.42 -26.23
CA GLU A 178 -5.96 -20.47 -26.54
C GLU A 178 -4.52 -20.01 -26.31
N THR A 179 -4.20 -18.74 -26.63
CA THR A 179 -2.88 -18.16 -26.38
C THR A 179 -2.49 -18.16 -24.90
N ILE A 180 -3.46 -18.03 -23.98
CA ILE A 180 -3.22 -18.11 -22.53
C ILE A 180 -3.09 -19.56 -22.09
N VAL A 181 -3.84 -20.48 -22.69
CA VAL A 181 -3.69 -21.92 -22.45
C VAL A 181 -2.30 -22.40 -22.88
N GLU A 182 -1.82 -21.98 -24.05
CA GLU A 182 -0.47 -22.28 -24.53
C GLU A 182 0.62 -21.70 -23.60
N LEU A 183 0.38 -20.52 -23.04
CA LEU A 183 1.33 -19.85 -22.15
C LEU A 183 1.40 -20.48 -20.76
N THR A 184 0.24 -20.77 -20.15
CA THR A 184 0.11 -21.15 -18.72
C THR A 184 -0.20 -22.62 -18.50
N GLY A 185 -0.67 -23.33 -19.53
CA GLY A 185 -1.21 -24.70 -19.41
C GLY A 185 -2.56 -24.79 -18.70
N ILE A 186 -3.22 -23.66 -18.39
CA ILE A 186 -4.49 -23.62 -17.66
C ILE A 186 -5.66 -23.66 -18.65
N THR A 187 -6.35 -24.80 -18.74
CA THR A 187 -7.49 -24.97 -19.65
C THR A 187 -8.81 -24.51 -19.02
N SER A 188 -9.76 -24.11 -19.86
CA SER A 188 -11.13 -23.77 -19.42
C SER A 188 -11.81 -24.92 -18.67
N ASP A 189 -11.58 -26.17 -19.11
CA ASP A 189 -12.14 -27.35 -18.45
C ASP A 189 -11.55 -27.56 -17.06
N LYS A 190 -10.24 -27.33 -16.89
CA LYS A 190 -9.58 -27.37 -15.59
C LYS A 190 -10.17 -26.33 -14.65
N LEU A 191 -10.38 -25.09 -15.10
CA LEU A 191 -10.97 -24.04 -14.28
C LEU A 191 -12.43 -24.31 -13.90
N LYS A 192 -13.19 -24.97 -14.76
CA LYS A 192 -14.57 -25.38 -14.44
C LYS A 192 -14.63 -26.48 -13.39
N ASN A 193 -13.68 -27.42 -13.43
CA ASN A 193 -13.66 -28.59 -12.55
C ASN A 193 -12.96 -28.32 -11.20
N GLU A 194 -11.90 -27.52 -11.20
CA GLU A 194 -11.02 -27.31 -10.04
C GLU A 194 -11.05 -25.86 -9.52
N GLY A 195 -11.50 -24.90 -10.35
CA GLY A 195 -11.50 -23.48 -10.01
C GLY A 195 -12.52 -23.14 -8.92
N LYS A 196 -12.09 -22.34 -7.96
CA LYS A 196 -12.97 -21.81 -6.91
C LYS A 196 -13.68 -20.53 -7.37
N PRO A 197 -14.84 -20.19 -6.80
CA PRO A 197 -15.45 -18.87 -7.01
C PRO A 197 -14.51 -17.74 -6.58
N ILE A 198 -14.39 -16.69 -7.38
CA ILE A 198 -13.48 -15.56 -7.11
C ILE A 198 -13.67 -14.96 -5.72
N ALA A 199 -14.91 -14.78 -5.26
CA ALA A 199 -15.19 -14.23 -3.93
C ALA A 199 -14.62 -15.08 -2.77
N GLN A 200 -14.55 -16.40 -2.95
CA GLN A 200 -13.93 -17.29 -1.96
C GLN A 200 -12.41 -17.13 -1.98
N VAL A 201 -11.81 -17.16 -3.19
CA VAL A 201 -10.36 -16.99 -3.38
C VAL A 201 -9.88 -15.65 -2.80
N LEU A 202 -10.60 -14.56 -3.06
CA LEU A 202 -10.26 -13.24 -2.53
C LEU A 202 -10.25 -13.20 -1.00
N LYS A 203 -11.22 -13.85 -0.34
CA LYS A 203 -11.26 -13.90 1.13
C LYS A 203 -10.08 -14.69 1.70
N GLU A 204 -9.85 -15.89 1.18
CA GLU A 204 -8.74 -16.75 1.58
C GLU A 204 -7.38 -16.06 1.35
N LEU A 205 -7.21 -15.42 0.20
CA LEU A 205 -5.99 -14.69 -0.17
C LEU A 205 -5.76 -13.47 0.72
N LEU A 206 -6.78 -12.64 0.96
CA LEU A 206 -6.65 -11.46 1.81
C LEU A 206 -6.37 -11.84 3.27
N GLU A 207 -6.96 -12.93 3.76
CA GLU A 207 -6.63 -13.50 5.06
C GLU A 207 -5.18 -14.00 5.09
N PHE A 208 -4.74 -14.69 4.03
CA PHE A 208 -3.35 -15.13 3.89
C PHE A 208 -2.38 -13.96 3.85
N ILE A 209 -2.69 -12.85 3.18
CA ILE A 209 -1.82 -11.65 3.11
C ILE A 209 -1.81 -10.90 4.45
N GLY A 210 -2.98 -10.66 5.03
CA GLY A 210 -3.15 -9.85 6.23
C GLY A 210 -2.65 -8.41 6.05
N ASP A 211 -1.89 -7.93 7.03
CA ASP A 211 -1.26 -6.60 7.02
C ASP A 211 0.21 -6.63 6.53
N THR A 212 0.65 -7.76 5.99
CA THR A 212 2.04 -7.97 5.58
C THR A 212 2.35 -7.23 4.28
N ARG A 213 3.61 -6.78 4.14
CA ARG A 213 4.14 -6.20 2.91
C ARG A 213 4.02 -7.19 1.75
N ILE A 214 3.57 -6.70 0.59
CA ILE A 214 3.53 -7.48 -0.66
C ILE A 214 4.78 -7.19 -1.49
N VAL A 215 5.31 -8.22 -2.11
CA VAL A 215 6.35 -8.15 -3.14
C VAL A 215 5.80 -8.82 -4.40
N SER A 216 5.88 -8.15 -5.55
CA SER A 216 5.47 -8.71 -6.85
C SER A 216 6.42 -8.22 -7.93
N HIS A 217 6.41 -8.86 -9.09
CA HIS A 217 7.16 -8.39 -10.25
C HIS A 217 6.20 -7.70 -11.23
N ASN A 218 6.44 -6.42 -11.53
CA ASN A 218 5.45 -5.56 -12.20
C ASN A 218 4.16 -5.42 -11.35
N ALA A 219 4.32 -5.17 -10.05
CA ALA A 219 3.27 -5.21 -9.05
C ALA A 219 2.01 -4.38 -9.36
N SER A 220 2.14 -3.36 -10.21
CA SER A 220 1.00 -2.58 -10.70
C SER A 220 -0.04 -3.44 -11.42
N PHE A 221 0.38 -4.51 -12.10
CA PHE A 221 -0.48 -5.42 -12.84
C PHE A 221 -1.32 -6.27 -11.87
N ASP A 222 -0.66 -7.09 -11.04
CA ASP A 222 -1.33 -8.00 -10.09
C ASP A 222 -2.27 -7.24 -9.17
N TRP A 223 -1.78 -6.12 -8.64
CA TRP A 223 -2.53 -5.33 -7.67
C TRP A 223 -3.80 -4.72 -8.27
N ARG A 224 -3.74 -4.26 -9.52
CA ARG A 224 -4.92 -3.70 -10.20
C ARG A 224 -5.97 -4.78 -10.40
N PHE A 225 -5.61 -5.96 -10.90
CA PHE A 225 -6.55 -7.08 -11.04
C PHE A 225 -7.18 -7.48 -9.71
N LEU A 226 -6.37 -7.61 -8.65
CA LEU A 226 -6.87 -7.93 -7.32
C LEU A 226 -7.84 -6.87 -6.78
N GLN A 227 -7.51 -5.58 -6.93
CA GLN A 227 -8.37 -4.46 -6.53
C GLN A 227 -9.70 -4.45 -7.28
N GLN A 228 -9.65 -4.66 -8.59
CA GLN A 228 -10.86 -4.72 -9.42
C GLN A 228 -11.74 -5.91 -9.02
N ALA A 229 -11.15 -7.08 -8.80
CA ALA A 229 -11.87 -8.26 -8.35
C ALA A 229 -12.50 -8.05 -6.96
N CYS A 230 -11.78 -7.41 -6.02
CA CYS A 230 -12.32 -7.05 -4.71
C CYS A 230 -13.53 -6.10 -4.82
N LYS A 231 -13.38 -5.04 -5.64
CA LYS A 231 -14.46 -4.07 -5.91
C LYS A 231 -15.70 -4.71 -6.51
N GLN A 232 -15.53 -5.62 -7.48
CA GLN A 232 -16.65 -6.33 -8.12
C GLN A 232 -17.38 -7.30 -7.19
N ASN A 233 -16.76 -7.71 -6.08
CA ASN A 233 -17.33 -8.65 -5.12
C ASN A 233 -17.68 -8.00 -3.77
N ASP A 234 -17.70 -6.67 -3.69
CA ASP A 234 -17.95 -5.88 -2.46
C ASP A 234 -17.02 -6.26 -1.29
N ILE A 235 -15.77 -6.67 -1.60
CA ILE A 235 -14.75 -7.01 -0.62
C ILE A 235 -13.86 -5.80 -0.41
N LEU A 236 -13.73 -5.35 0.83
CA LEU A 236 -12.77 -4.32 1.19
C LEU A 236 -11.35 -4.89 1.13
N SER A 237 -10.60 -4.44 0.13
CA SER A 237 -9.16 -4.61 0.05
C SER A 237 -8.47 -3.53 0.90
N GLY A 238 -7.49 -3.92 1.71
CA GLY A 238 -6.61 -2.97 2.39
C GLY A 238 -5.64 -2.28 1.42
N HIS A 239 -4.79 -1.40 1.96
CA HIS A 239 -3.63 -0.87 1.25
C HIS A 239 -2.35 -1.43 1.88
N PRO A 240 -1.87 -2.61 1.43
CA PRO A 240 -0.60 -3.14 1.88
C PRO A 240 0.55 -2.29 1.32
N HIS A 241 1.68 -2.29 2.03
CA HIS A 241 2.91 -1.76 1.46
C HIS A 241 3.36 -2.70 0.34
N ILE A 242 3.43 -2.21 -0.90
CA ILE A 242 3.83 -3.01 -2.06
C ILE A 242 5.27 -2.69 -2.45
N THR A 243 6.01 -3.68 -2.91
CA THR A 243 7.25 -3.47 -3.63
C THR A 243 7.31 -4.25 -4.91
N ASP A 244 7.80 -3.54 -5.91
CA ASP A 244 7.90 -3.99 -7.26
C ASP A 244 9.35 -4.37 -7.57
N THR A 245 9.60 -5.65 -7.78
CA THR A 245 10.92 -6.15 -8.14
C THR A 245 11.35 -5.71 -9.54
N LEU A 246 10.42 -5.34 -10.43
CA LEU A 246 10.74 -4.76 -11.74
C LEU A 246 11.46 -3.42 -11.57
N ASN A 247 10.92 -2.55 -10.72
CA ASN A 247 11.52 -1.24 -10.45
C ASN A 247 12.86 -1.38 -9.71
N LEU A 248 12.97 -2.33 -8.79
CA LEU A 248 14.24 -2.63 -8.13
C LEU A 248 15.29 -3.17 -9.10
N ALA A 249 14.90 -4.05 -10.03
CA ALA A 249 15.81 -4.59 -11.02
C ALA A 249 16.34 -3.49 -11.96
N ARG A 250 15.46 -2.61 -12.45
CA ARG A 250 15.85 -1.44 -13.27
C ARG A 250 16.83 -0.48 -12.61
N GLN A 251 16.90 -0.48 -11.29
CA GLN A 251 17.82 0.36 -10.53
C GLN A 251 19.16 -0.31 -10.24
N LYS A 252 19.26 -1.63 -10.38
CA LYS A 252 20.37 -2.41 -9.81
C LYS A 252 20.99 -3.42 -10.78
N VAL A 253 20.41 -3.59 -11.96
CA VAL A 253 20.82 -4.61 -12.91
C VAL A 253 20.97 -3.95 -14.26
N ASP A 254 22.20 -3.96 -14.76
CA ASP A 254 22.53 -3.46 -16.09
C ASP A 254 22.76 -4.63 -17.07
N GLU A 255 22.88 -4.29 -18.36
CA GLU A 255 23.22 -5.24 -19.44
C GLU A 255 22.24 -6.42 -19.63
N VAL A 256 20.94 -6.19 -19.37
CA VAL A 256 19.86 -7.13 -19.66
C VAL A 256 19.02 -6.69 -20.86
N GLU A 257 18.58 -7.64 -21.67
CA GLU A 257 17.75 -7.37 -22.87
C GLU A 257 16.42 -6.72 -22.50
N ASP A 258 15.74 -7.28 -21.50
CA ASP A 258 14.57 -6.69 -20.87
C ASP A 258 14.51 -7.11 -19.39
N TYR A 259 13.59 -6.50 -18.65
CA TYR A 259 13.44 -6.74 -17.23
C TYR A 259 12.29 -7.69 -16.90
N LYS A 260 11.85 -8.54 -17.84
CA LYS A 260 10.83 -9.55 -17.53
C LYS A 260 11.38 -10.56 -16.52
N LEU A 261 10.50 -11.11 -15.69
CA LEU A 261 10.88 -12.08 -14.66
C LEU A 261 11.73 -13.23 -15.21
N LEU A 262 11.34 -13.82 -16.35
CA LEU A 262 12.10 -14.92 -16.96
C LEU A 262 13.47 -14.47 -17.48
N THR A 263 13.58 -13.28 -18.05
CA THR A 263 14.86 -12.73 -18.53
C THR A 263 15.82 -12.52 -17.37
N LEU A 264 15.35 -11.90 -16.28
CA LEU A 264 16.13 -11.72 -15.05
C LEU A 264 16.46 -13.05 -14.37
N SER A 265 15.54 -14.01 -14.38
CA SER A 265 15.78 -15.34 -13.81
C SER A 265 16.86 -16.10 -14.56
N LYS A 266 16.88 -16.00 -15.90
CA LYS A 266 17.96 -16.55 -16.73
C LYS A 266 19.29 -15.85 -16.47
N TYR A 267 19.27 -14.51 -16.41
CA TYR A 267 20.47 -13.69 -16.14
C TYR A 267 21.13 -14.07 -14.80
N PHE A 268 20.33 -14.29 -13.74
CA PHE A 268 20.85 -14.72 -12.44
C PHE A 268 21.00 -16.24 -12.28
N HIS A 269 20.80 -17.01 -13.34
CA HIS A 269 20.91 -18.47 -13.35
C HIS A 269 20.02 -19.19 -12.33
N PHE A 270 18.79 -18.71 -12.12
CA PHE A 270 17.80 -19.41 -11.31
C PHE A 270 17.24 -20.63 -12.03
N ALA A 271 16.85 -21.64 -11.27
CA ALA A 271 16.12 -22.78 -11.81
C ALA A 271 14.69 -22.35 -12.17
N ILE A 272 14.35 -22.38 -13.45
CA ILE A 272 13.02 -22.04 -13.96
C ILE A 272 12.26 -23.35 -14.14
N LEU A 273 11.26 -23.58 -13.31
CA LEU A 273 10.39 -24.75 -13.34
C LEU A 273 8.96 -24.26 -13.54
N GLU A 274 8.27 -24.78 -14.57
CA GLU A 274 6.87 -24.41 -14.88
C GLU A 274 6.64 -22.89 -14.97
N PRO A 275 7.33 -22.17 -15.88
CA PRO A 275 7.12 -20.73 -16.03
C PRO A 275 5.66 -20.43 -16.37
N HIS A 276 5.17 -19.24 -15.99
CA HIS A 276 3.77 -18.83 -16.20
C HIS A 276 2.76 -19.69 -15.42
N ARG A 277 3.18 -20.10 -14.22
CA ARG A 277 2.33 -20.62 -13.16
C ARG A 277 2.54 -19.75 -11.95
N ALA A 278 1.45 -19.24 -11.37
CA ALA A 278 1.55 -18.18 -10.36
C ALA A 278 2.45 -18.56 -9.17
N LEU A 279 2.42 -19.82 -8.71
CA LEU A 279 3.24 -20.27 -7.58
C LEU A 279 4.73 -20.39 -7.95
N ALA A 280 5.04 -20.81 -9.18
CA ALA A 280 6.42 -20.87 -9.66
C ALA A 280 6.98 -19.46 -9.82
N ASP A 281 6.20 -18.54 -10.38
CA ASP A 281 6.58 -17.14 -10.59
C ASP A 281 6.70 -16.37 -9.26
N CYS A 282 5.89 -16.70 -8.25
CA CYS A 282 6.12 -16.26 -6.86
C CYS A 282 7.52 -16.65 -6.35
N ARG A 283 7.96 -17.90 -6.57
CA ARG A 283 9.26 -18.40 -6.11
C ARG A 283 10.42 -17.79 -6.88
N LEU A 284 10.26 -17.55 -8.17
CA LEU A 284 11.23 -16.80 -8.97
C LEU A 284 11.33 -15.35 -8.50
N THR A 285 10.19 -14.71 -8.25
CA THR A 285 10.12 -13.34 -7.72
C THR A 285 10.75 -13.22 -6.33
N HIS A 286 10.57 -14.23 -5.47
CA HIS A 286 11.26 -14.34 -4.18
C HIS A 286 12.78 -14.39 -4.34
N GLN A 287 13.28 -15.31 -5.17
CA GLN A 287 14.71 -15.43 -5.44
C GLN A 287 15.30 -14.14 -6.01
N LEU A 288 14.59 -13.52 -6.96
CA LEU A 288 14.96 -12.23 -7.53
C LEU A 288 15.01 -11.15 -6.46
N TYR A 289 13.97 -11.04 -5.63
CA TYR A 289 13.93 -10.03 -4.57
C TYR A 289 15.11 -10.20 -3.59
N GLU A 290 15.37 -11.43 -3.11
CA GLU A 290 16.50 -11.71 -2.22
C GLU A 290 17.86 -11.43 -2.88
N LYS A 291 18.01 -11.69 -4.19
CA LYS A 291 19.21 -11.33 -4.95
C LYS A 291 19.37 -9.81 -5.04
N LEU A 292 18.32 -9.08 -5.41
CA LEU A 292 18.33 -7.62 -5.52
C LEU A 292 18.57 -6.92 -4.18
N LYS A 293 18.18 -7.52 -3.04
CA LYS A 293 18.51 -6.97 -1.70
C LYS A 293 20.02 -6.95 -1.44
N ARG A 294 20.77 -7.89 -2.03
CA ARG A 294 22.22 -8.08 -1.82
C ARG A 294 23.09 -7.28 -2.79
N ILE A 295 22.52 -6.82 -3.90
CA ILE A 295 23.20 -5.94 -4.83
C ILE A 295 23.18 -4.52 -4.22
N GLU A 296 24.35 -4.01 -3.87
CA GLU A 296 24.50 -2.61 -3.49
C GLU A 296 24.23 -1.74 -4.72
N ALA A 297 23.54 -0.61 -4.55
CA ALA A 297 23.36 0.30 -5.67
C ALA A 297 24.75 0.88 -6.00
N GLU A 298 25.19 0.79 -7.25
CA GLU A 298 26.35 1.56 -7.69
C GLU A 298 25.93 3.04 -7.67
N ASP A 299 26.63 3.84 -6.84
CA ASP A 299 26.41 5.28 -6.65
C ASP A 299 26.83 6.10 -7.89
#